data_AF-A0A0A2W9A7-F1
#
_entry.id   AF-A0A0A2W9A7-F1
#
_cell.length_a   1.000
_cell.length_b   1.000
_cell.length_c   1.000
_cell.angle_alpha   90.00
_cell.angle_beta   90.00
_cell.angle_gamma   90.00
#
_symmetry.space_group_name_H-M   'P 1'
#
loop_
_entity.id
_entity.type
_entity.pdbx_description
1 polymer ?
#
loop_
_entity_poly.entity_id
_entity_poly.type
_entity_poly.pdbx_seq_one_letter_code
_entity_poly.pdbx_strand_id
1 'polypeptide(L)'
;MSAPDNAEYELLTEHFSYPPVSLLDDIINAVNVLADRALGAVETALTKLPAQSLGFGGGPSKKRGAPGAAPDTATPDPDEAAKREIEHGTHQLETLLNASIDRNFDIFELYVMRNILTVKPDDQPYMQLAHYQGLDFDAPPAAAGADAQQQQQQQQQPTLDSVTQLRRRLHASQKLQVALETERVRNDALLRTLRAAVGVSKPAASASVKKEDGEAAGGDDAEKQQQQQQQQHDTLGFLHNRGTLEEGGTERPITTTTEFILAQLQTLRSLSTQWRRG
;
A
#
# COMPACT_ATOMS: atom_id res chain seq x y z
N MET A 1 -19.78 17.58 41.60
CA MET A 1 -19.44 18.30 40.35
C MET A 1 -19.45 17.22 39.29
N SER A 2 -20.59 17.14 38.61
CA SER A 2 -21.02 16.06 37.72
C SER A 2 -20.14 15.96 36.49
N ALA A 3 -19.97 14.74 35.97
CA ALA A 3 -19.27 14.40 34.75
C ALA A 3 -20.22 14.51 33.53
N PRO A 4 -20.30 15.66 32.83
CA PRO A 4 -21.27 15.89 31.75
C PRO A 4 -20.64 15.63 30.36
N ASP A 5 -19.30 15.74 30.25
CA ASP A 5 -18.57 15.63 28.98
C ASP A 5 -18.60 14.21 28.40
N ASN A 6 -18.69 13.18 29.26
CA ASN A 6 -18.73 11.80 28.80
C ASN A 6 -20.03 11.48 28.04
N ALA A 7 -21.17 11.96 28.50
CA ALA A 7 -22.46 11.66 27.87
C ALA A 7 -22.60 12.36 26.52
N GLU A 8 -22.06 13.57 26.38
CA GLU A 8 -22.01 14.29 25.11
C GLU A 8 -21.10 13.57 24.13
N TYR A 9 -19.90 13.20 24.59
CA TYR A 9 -18.93 12.49 23.76
C TYR A 9 -19.44 11.12 23.32
N GLU A 10 -20.12 10.37 24.19
CA GLU A 10 -20.76 9.10 23.86
C GLU A 10 -21.86 9.27 22.82
N LEU A 11 -22.73 10.27 23.01
CA LEU A 11 -23.81 10.56 22.08
C LEU A 11 -23.27 10.94 20.69
N LEU A 12 -22.26 11.82 20.64
CA LEU A 12 -21.65 12.25 19.38
C LEU A 12 -20.92 11.07 18.71
N THR A 13 -20.22 10.25 19.49
CA THR A 13 -19.56 9.04 18.98
C THR A 13 -20.57 8.07 18.40
N GLU A 14 -21.72 7.90 19.04
CA GLU A 14 -22.80 7.07 18.53
C GLU A 14 -23.41 7.65 17.25
N HIS A 15 -23.64 8.97 17.20
CA HIS A 15 -24.17 9.63 16.02
C HIS A 15 -23.24 9.52 14.81
N PHE A 16 -21.95 9.80 15.01
CA PHE A 16 -20.95 9.73 13.94
C PHE A 16 -20.52 8.30 13.61
N SER A 17 -20.82 7.33 14.48
CA SER A 17 -20.32 5.95 14.41
C SER A 17 -18.79 5.82 14.60
N TYR A 18 -18.12 6.92 14.94
CA TYR A 18 -16.70 6.99 15.25
C TYR A 18 -16.45 8.14 16.23
N PRO A 19 -15.35 8.11 17.00
CA PRO A 19 -15.04 9.17 17.95
C PRO A 19 -14.78 10.52 17.22
N PRO A 20 -15.38 11.64 17.65
CA PRO A 20 -15.17 12.95 17.03
C PRO A 20 -13.69 13.35 16.84
N VAL A 21 -12.84 12.97 17.79
CA VAL A 21 -11.38 13.22 17.73
C VAL A 21 -10.73 12.53 16.53
N SER A 22 -11.20 11.34 16.13
CA SER A 22 -10.66 10.62 14.98
C SER A 22 -10.83 11.37 13.66
N LEU A 23 -11.90 12.16 13.50
CA LEU A 23 -12.07 13.02 12.33
C LEU A 23 -10.99 14.11 12.28
N LEU A 24 -10.64 14.67 13.43
CA LEU A 24 -9.63 15.71 13.53
C LEU A 24 -8.24 15.13 13.28
N ASP A 25 -7.94 13.96 13.85
CA ASP A 25 -6.71 13.21 13.56
C ASP A 25 -6.54 12.97 12.05
N ASP A 26 -7.58 12.50 11.38
CA ASP A 26 -7.56 12.25 9.93
C ASP A 26 -7.34 13.54 9.12
N ILE A 27 -7.95 14.65 9.52
CA ILE A 27 -7.75 15.96 8.88
C ILE A 27 -6.30 16.44 9.07
N ILE A 28 -5.76 16.34 10.28
CA ILE A 28 -4.37 16.76 10.58
C ILE A 28 -3.38 15.89 9.78
N ASN A 29 -3.59 14.57 9.76
CA ASN A 29 -2.80 13.65 8.95
C ASN A 29 -2.86 13.99 7.47
N ALA A 30 -4.04 14.30 6.93
CA ALA A 30 -4.20 14.68 5.54
C ALA A 30 -3.48 16.00 5.20
N VAL A 31 -3.52 16.99 6.10
CA VAL A 31 -2.84 18.27 5.93
C VAL A 31 -1.33 18.10 5.99
N ASN A 32 -0.80 17.31 6.91
CA ASN A 32 0.63 17.02 7.00
C ASN A 32 1.14 16.34 5.72
N VAL A 33 0.44 15.31 5.24
CA VAL A 33 0.77 14.65 3.97
C VAL A 33 0.71 15.61 2.78
N LEU A 34 -0.27 16.52 2.76
CA LEU A 34 -0.38 17.52 1.71
C LEU A 34 0.74 18.57 1.78
N ALA A 35 1.13 18.99 2.98
CA ALA A 35 2.23 19.93 3.21
C ALA A 35 3.56 19.33 2.73
N ASP A 36 3.88 18.10 3.12
CA ASP A 36 5.08 17.38 2.68
C ASP A 36 5.10 17.25 1.15
N ARG A 37 3.97 16.89 0.55
CA ARG A 37 3.85 16.76 -0.91
C ARG A 37 4.02 18.11 -1.62
N ALA A 38 3.46 19.18 -1.08
CA ALA A 38 3.59 20.53 -1.64
C ALA A 38 5.03 21.02 -1.54
N LEU A 39 5.70 20.79 -0.42
CA LEU A 39 7.09 21.15 -0.21
C LEU A 39 8.02 20.39 -1.17
N GLY A 40 7.83 19.07 -1.32
CA GLY A 40 8.58 18.28 -2.28
C GLY A 40 8.32 18.69 -3.74
N ALA A 41 7.09 19.12 -4.06
CA ALA A 41 6.78 19.68 -5.37
C ALA A 41 7.48 21.02 -5.63
N VAL A 42 7.58 21.88 -4.61
CA VAL A 42 8.33 23.16 -4.67
C VAL A 42 9.82 22.89 -4.86
N GLU A 43 10.41 21.98 -4.09
CA GLU A 43 11.83 21.60 -4.24
C GLU A 43 12.11 21.03 -5.64
N THR A 44 11.24 20.15 -6.12
CA THR A 44 11.34 19.58 -7.49
C THR A 44 11.19 20.66 -8.56
N ALA A 45 10.35 21.66 -8.34
CA ALA A 45 10.17 22.77 -9.28
C ALA A 45 11.39 23.71 -9.28
N LEU A 46 11.95 24.02 -8.12
CA LEU A 46 13.12 24.89 -7.96
C LEU A 46 14.38 24.23 -8.52
N THR A 47 14.58 22.93 -8.31
CA THR A 47 15.74 22.19 -8.84
C THR A 47 15.72 21.99 -10.36
N LYS A 48 14.54 22.06 -10.99
CA LYS A 48 14.39 22.01 -12.46
C LYS A 48 14.68 23.34 -13.15
N LEU A 49 14.58 24.45 -12.42
CA LEU A 49 14.86 25.78 -12.95
C LEU A 49 16.37 26.03 -13.02
N PRO A 50 16.88 26.65 -14.10
CA PRO A 50 18.31 26.94 -14.20
C PRO A 50 18.71 27.95 -13.12
N ALA A 51 19.88 27.76 -12.49
CA ALA A 51 20.38 28.58 -11.39
C ALA A 51 20.43 30.09 -11.73
N GLN A 52 20.67 30.43 -13.00
CA GLN A 52 20.67 31.80 -13.52
C GLN A 52 19.29 32.48 -13.44
N SER A 53 18.20 31.73 -13.62
CA SER A 53 16.82 32.25 -13.54
C SER A 53 16.34 32.50 -12.11
N LEU A 54 16.94 31.80 -11.15
CA LEU A 54 16.67 31.92 -9.71
C LEU A 54 17.50 33.04 -9.06
N GLY A 55 18.38 33.69 -9.82
CA GLY A 55 19.25 34.76 -9.32
C GLY A 55 20.60 34.30 -8.79
N PHE A 56 20.93 33.00 -8.86
CA PHE A 56 22.26 32.49 -8.48
C PHE A 56 23.36 32.86 -9.50
N GLY A 57 22.97 33.17 -10.74
CA GLY A 57 23.89 33.59 -11.81
C GLY A 57 23.92 35.10 -12.02
N GLY A 58 24.55 35.88 -11.13
CA GLY A 58 24.75 37.31 -11.43
C GLY A 58 25.11 38.26 -10.29
N GLY A 59 26.13 37.94 -9.48
CA GLY A 59 26.87 38.96 -8.72
C GLY A 59 28.25 39.18 -9.35
N PRO A 60 28.78 40.41 -9.48
CA PRO A 60 30.03 40.66 -10.17
C PRO A 60 31.19 39.92 -9.49
N SER A 61 31.71 38.90 -10.16
CA SER A 61 33.02 38.31 -9.88
C SER A 61 34.11 39.33 -10.26
N LYS A 62 34.22 40.43 -9.52
CA LYS A 62 35.37 41.33 -9.59
C LYS A 62 35.86 41.72 -8.20
N LYS A 63 36.97 41.05 -7.87
CA LYS A 63 38.10 41.48 -7.02
C LYS A 63 37.87 41.50 -5.51
N ARG A 64 38.49 40.51 -4.85
CA ARG A 64 39.79 40.71 -4.18
C ARG A 64 40.44 39.35 -3.95
N GLY A 65 41.23 38.91 -4.93
CA GLY A 65 42.25 37.92 -4.67
C GLY A 65 43.22 38.51 -3.64
N ALA A 66 43.30 37.91 -2.46
CA ALA A 66 44.48 38.06 -1.62
C ALA A 66 45.64 37.33 -2.33
N PRO A 67 46.80 37.96 -2.51
CA PRO A 67 47.94 37.32 -3.15
C PRO A 67 48.51 36.25 -2.20
N GLY A 68 48.30 34.97 -2.49
CA GLY A 68 48.99 33.88 -1.78
C GLY A 68 48.20 32.59 -1.51
N ALA A 69 46.94 32.43 -1.92
CA ALA A 69 46.23 31.17 -1.72
C ALA A 69 46.46 30.19 -2.89
N ALA A 70 46.95 28.99 -2.57
CA ALA A 70 47.19 27.90 -3.50
C ALA A 70 45.91 27.48 -4.26
N PRO A 71 46.01 27.03 -5.52
CA PRO A 71 44.87 26.73 -6.37
C PRO A 71 44.40 25.29 -6.18
N ASP A 72 44.04 24.87 -4.96
CA ASP A 72 43.49 23.52 -4.72
C ASP A 72 42.37 23.59 -3.68
N THR A 73 41.27 24.24 -4.05
CA THR A 73 39.94 23.86 -3.58
C THR A 73 39.02 24.01 -4.78
N ALA A 74 38.55 22.88 -5.30
CA ALA A 74 37.55 22.86 -6.37
C ALA A 74 36.36 23.71 -5.90
N THR A 75 36.20 24.90 -6.49
CA THR A 75 34.98 25.68 -6.34
C THR A 75 33.85 24.78 -6.80
N PRO A 76 32.86 24.46 -5.93
CA PRO A 76 31.74 23.63 -6.34
C PRO A 76 31.09 24.29 -7.55
N ASP A 77 30.67 23.48 -8.51
CA ASP A 77 29.95 23.98 -9.68
C ASP A 77 28.79 24.87 -9.19
N PRO A 78 28.54 26.03 -9.83
CA PRO A 78 27.55 27.00 -9.36
C PRO A 78 26.14 26.39 -9.24
N ASP A 79 25.86 25.35 -10.03
CA ASP A 79 24.62 24.59 -9.98
C ASP A 79 24.51 23.67 -8.75
N GLU A 80 25.62 23.12 -8.25
CA GLU A 80 25.62 22.34 -7.01
C GLU A 80 25.46 23.23 -5.77
N ALA A 81 26.05 24.44 -5.80
CA ALA A 81 25.87 25.43 -4.76
C ALA A 81 24.41 25.89 -4.67
N ALA A 82 23.78 26.17 -5.81
CA ALA A 82 22.36 26.52 -5.88
C ALA A 82 21.44 25.41 -5.34
N LYS A 83 21.72 24.15 -5.67
CA LYS A 83 20.96 23.00 -5.14
C LYS A 83 21.05 22.89 -3.62
N ARG A 84 22.25 23.00 -3.05
CA ARG A 84 22.44 22.97 -1.59
C ARG A 84 21.72 24.12 -0.88
N GLU A 85 21.70 25.30 -1.48
CA GLU A 85 20.98 26.45 -0.92
C GLU A 85 19.47 26.27 -1.01
N ILE A 86 18.96 25.70 -2.10
CA ILE A 86 17.55 25.33 -2.26
C ILE A 86 17.16 24.29 -1.21
N GLU A 87 17.92 23.19 -1.07
CA GLU A 87 17.69 22.14 -0.06
C GLU A 87 17.69 22.70 1.37
N HIS A 88 18.60 23.61 1.67
CA HIS A 88 18.64 24.26 2.97
C HIS A 88 17.42 25.16 3.21
N GLY A 89 17.03 25.94 2.20
CA GLY A 89 15.87 26.82 2.26
C GLY A 89 14.54 26.05 2.34
N THR A 90 14.40 24.95 1.61
CA THR A 90 13.22 24.09 1.67
C THR A 90 13.11 23.42 3.03
N HIS A 91 14.21 22.96 3.62
CA HIS A 91 14.20 22.39 4.97
C HIS A 91 13.87 23.41 6.07
N GLN A 92 14.34 24.66 5.95
CA GLN A 92 13.91 25.74 6.85
C GLN A 92 12.40 26.03 6.71
N LEU A 93 11.90 26.07 5.47
CA LEU A 93 10.48 26.27 5.19
C LEU A 93 9.63 25.12 5.76
N GLU A 94 10.08 23.87 5.62
CA GLU A 94 9.44 22.68 6.19
C GLU A 94 9.28 22.82 7.70
N THR A 95 10.37 23.16 8.40
CA THR A 95 10.37 23.32 9.86
C THR A 95 9.39 24.40 10.30
N LEU A 96 9.36 25.54 9.60
CA LEU A 96 8.44 26.64 9.90
C LEU A 96 6.99 26.27 9.58
N LEU A 97 6.76 25.59 8.46
CA LEU A 97 5.43 25.18 8.02
C LEU A 97 4.85 24.18 9.02
N ASN A 98 5.60 23.16 9.42
CA ASN A 98 5.17 22.17 10.40
C ASN A 98 4.83 22.81 11.74
N ALA A 99 5.72 23.68 12.27
CA ALA A 99 5.45 24.41 13.51
C ALA A 99 4.20 25.31 13.41
N SER A 100 3.93 25.87 12.23
CA SER A 100 2.73 26.69 12.00
C SER A 100 1.46 25.85 11.85
N ILE A 101 1.55 24.68 11.24
CA ILE A 101 0.44 23.74 11.07
C ILE A 101 0.07 23.21 12.45
N ASP A 102 1.02 22.66 13.21
CA ASP A 102 0.79 22.12 14.56
C ASP A 102 0.04 23.14 15.44
N ARG A 103 0.57 24.36 15.54
CA ARG A 103 -0.04 25.40 16.38
C ARG A 103 -1.44 25.81 15.94
N ASN A 104 -1.67 25.97 14.63
CA ASN A 104 -2.98 26.41 14.13
C ASN A 104 -4.00 25.28 14.18
N PHE A 105 -3.57 24.04 13.95
CA PHE A 105 -4.42 22.87 13.99
C PHE A 105 -4.76 22.43 15.43
N ASP A 106 -3.89 22.67 16.42
CA ASP A 106 -4.23 22.55 17.84
C ASP A 106 -5.38 23.52 18.22
N ILE A 107 -5.30 24.77 17.75
CA ILE A 107 -6.36 25.78 17.99
C ILE A 107 -7.65 25.40 17.26
N PHE A 108 -7.53 24.89 16.05
CA PHE A 108 -8.66 24.40 15.26
C PHE A 108 -9.34 23.22 15.95
N GLU A 109 -8.59 22.21 16.41
CA GLU A 109 -9.12 21.07 17.15
C GLU A 109 -9.93 21.56 18.36
N LEU A 110 -9.35 22.44 19.17
CA LEU A 110 -10.00 23.00 20.35
C LEU A 110 -11.27 23.76 19.96
N TYR A 111 -11.23 24.56 18.90
CA TYR A 111 -12.39 25.31 18.43
C TYR A 111 -13.52 24.38 17.95
N VAL A 112 -13.21 23.36 17.16
CA VAL A 112 -14.18 22.40 16.62
C VAL A 112 -14.82 21.60 17.75
N MET A 113 -14.02 21.07 18.67
CA MET A 113 -14.48 20.29 19.81
C MET A 113 -15.27 21.11 20.84
N ARG A 114 -15.16 22.44 20.80
CA ARG A 114 -15.88 23.33 21.74
C ARG A 114 -17.12 23.97 21.13
N ASN A 115 -17.16 24.19 19.82
CA ASN A 115 -18.23 24.98 19.19
C ASN A 115 -19.02 24.25 18.10
N ILE A 116 -18.41 23.30 17.38
CA ILE A 116 -19.06 22.63 16.24
C ILE A 116 -19.54 21.26 16.65
N LEU A 117 -18.63 20.44 17.19
CA LEU A 117 -18.92 19.10 17.67
C LEU A 117 -19.32 19.16 19.14
N THR A 118 -20.29 20.02 19.46
CA THR A 118 -20.84 20.14 20.80
C THR A 118 -22.35 20.18 20.82
N VAL A 119 -22.91 19.65 21.90
CA VAL A 119 -24.32 19.64 22.23
C VAL A 119 -24.48 20.46 23.50
N LYS A 120 -25.39 21.43 23.48
CA LYS A 120 -25.69 22.19 24.69
C LYS A 120 -26.26 21.26 25.76
N PRO A 121 -25.82 21.37 27.02
CA PRO A 121 -26.30 20.50 28.10
C PRO A 121 -27.82 20.61 28.30
N ASP A 122 -28.41 21.78 28.00
CA ASP A 122 -29.85 22.02 28.10
C ASP A 122 -30.66 21.28 27.01
N ASP A 123 -30.06 21.04 25.83
CA ASP A 123 -30.71 20.40 24.68
C ASP A 123 -30.48 18.88 24.67
N GLN A 124 -29.45 18.41 25.39
CA GLN A 124 -29.06 17.00 25.50
C GLN A 124 -30.23 16.04 25.88
N PRO A 125 -31.11 16.33 26.85
CA PRO A 125 -32.21 15.43 27.21
C PRO A 125 -33.33 15.36 26.16
N TYR A 126 -33.42 16.33 25.26
CA TYR A 126 -34.43 16.36 24.19
C TYR A 126 -33.92 15.77 22.87
N MET A 127 -32.64 15.44 22.81
CA MET A 127 -32.02 14.91 21.61
C MET A 127 -32.10 13.39 21.60
N GLN A 128 -32.83 12.84 20.62
CA GLN A 128 -32.95 11.40 20.40
C GLN A 128 -32.36 11.06 19.03
N LEU A 129 -31.43 10.10 18.99
CA LEU A 129 -30.86 9.65 17.72
C LEU A 129 -31.87 8.76 16.98
N ALA A 130 -31.77 8.72 15.66
CA ALA A 130 -32.76 8.05 14.81
C ALA A 130 -32.93 6.56 15.14
N HIS A 131 -31.87 5.87 15.56
CA HIS A 131 -31.91 4.44 15.90
C HIS A 131 -32.52 4.15 17.29
N TYR A 132 -32.76 5.17 18.10
CA TYR A 132 -33.55 5.04 19.33
C TYR A 132 -35.06 5.19 19.09
N GLN A 133 -35.50 5.59 17.89
CA GLN A 133 -36.92 5.69 17.57
C GLN A 133 -37.55 4.29 17.56
N GLY A 134 -38.55 4.07 18.43
CA GLY A 134 -39.24 2.79 18.57
C GLY A 134 -38.60 1.80 19.55
N LEU A 135 -37.53 2.19 20.25
CA LEU A 135 -37.02 1.45 21.39
C LEU A 135 -37.71 1.96 22.66
N ASP A 136 -38.59 1.13 23.22
CA ASP A 136 -39.23 1.39 24.51
C ASP A 136 -38.47 0.62 25.60
N PHE A 137 -37.64 1.32 26.37
CA PHE A 137 -36.81 0.72 27.43
C PHE A 137 -37.57 0.54 28.75
N ASP A 138 -38.76 1.14 28.86
CA ASP A 138 -39.65 0.98 30.02
C ASP A 138 -40.55 -0.26 29.91
N ALA A 139 -40.64 -0.86 28.72
CA ALA A 139 -41.35 -2.11 28.52
C ALA A 139 -40.58 -3.26 29.23
N PRO A 140 -41.22 -4.01 30.14
CA PRO A 140 -40.59 -5.20 30.71
C PRO A 140 -40.19 -6.15 29.56
N PRO A 141 -39.03 -6.84 29.64
CA PRO A 141 -38.56 -7.71 28.57
C PRO A 141 -39.69 -8.68 28.23
N ALA A 142 -40.25 -8.51 27.03
CA ALA A 142 -41.54 -9.09 26.68
C ALA A 142 -41.54 -10.59 27.01
N ALA A 143 -42.40 -10.95 27.96
CA ALA A 143 -42.79 -12.33 28.18
C ALA A 143 -43.28 -12.87 26.83
N ALA A 144 -42.77 -14.05 26.47
CA ALA A 144 -43.11 -14.77 25.26
C ALA A 144 -44.62 -15.05 25.18
N GLY A 145 -45.38 -14.13 24.58
CA GLY A 145 -46.82 -14.30 24.37
C GLY A 145 -47.58 -12.99 24.25
N ALA A 146 -47.48 -12.31 23.11
CA ALA A 146 -48.49 -11.34 22.69
C ALA A 146 -48.54 -11.23 21.16
N ASP A 147 -49.64 -11.76 20.62
CA ASP A 147 -50.37 -11.46 19.38
C ASP A 147 -49.63 -11.35 18.03
N ALA A 148 -50.14 -12.17 17.10
CA ALA A 148 -49.65 -12.43 15.75
C ALA A 148 -49.66 -11.25 14.75
N GLN A 149 -49.88 -10.01 15.20
CA GLN A 149 -49.90 -8.81 14.35
C GLN A 149 -48.67 -7.89 14.52
N GLN A 150 -47.85 -8.08 15.55
CA GLN A 150 -46.55 -7.37 15.70
C GLN A 150 -45.36 -8.10 15.06
N GLN A 151 -45.59 -9.27 14.45
CA GLN A 151 -44.55 -10.11 13.86
C GLN A 151 -43.88 -9.54 12.60
N GLN A 152 -44.44 -8.49 11.97
CA GLN A 152 -43.80 -7.87 10.80
C GLN A 152 -42.75 -6.81 11.16
N GLN A 153 -42.88 -6.13 12.31
CA GLN A 153 -41.86 -5.20 12.81
C GLN A 153 -40.82 -5.88 13.72
N GLN A 154 -41.18 -7.00 14.36
CA GLN A 154 -40.23 -7.85 15.10
C GLN A 154 -39.19 -8.56 14.21
N GLN A 155 -39.32 -8.50 12.87
CA GLN A 155 -38.32 -9.07 11.95
C GLN A 155 -36.97 -8.32 11.99
N GLN A 156 -36.94 -7.08 12.50
CA GLN A 156 -35.71 -6.29 12.57
C GLN A 156 -35.01 -6.38 13.93
N GLN A 157 -35.65 -6.91 14.96
CA GLN A 157 -35.00 -7.06 16.26
C GLN A 157 -34.14 -8.34 16.23
N PRO A 158 -32.81 -8.24 16.40
CA PRO A 158 -31.94 -9.40 16.31
C PRO A 158 -32.26 -10.39 17.44
N THR A 159 -32.97 -11.46 17.10
CA THR A 159 -33.20 -12.59 18.02
C THR A 159 -31.89 -13.34 18.27
N LEU A 160 -31.77 -14.01 19.43
CA LEU A 160 -30.58 -14.82 19.74
C LEU A 160 -30.30 -15.86 18.64
N ASP A 161 -31.36 -16.39 18.03
CA ASP A 161 -31.26 -17.34 16.93
C ASP A 161 -30.70 -16.70 15.66
N SER A 162 -31.08 -15.47 15.29
CA SER A 162 -30.52 -14.79 14.12
C SER A 162 -29.04 -14.47 14.30
N VAL A 163 -28.64 -14.09 15.52
CA VAL A 163 -27.24 -13.84 15.88
C VAL A 163 -26.41 -15.12 15.81
N THR A 164 -26.93 -16.25 16.32
CA THR A 164 -26.21 -17.53 16.24
C THR A 164 -26.08 -18.02 14.78
N GLN A 165 -27.10 -17.82 13.95
CA GLN A 165 -27.03 -18.10 12.51
C GLN A 165 -25.98 -17.23 11.81
N LEU A 166 -25.92 -15.93 12.11
CA LEU A 166 -24.93 -15.03 11.53
C LEU A 166 -23.50 -15.39 11.96
N ARG A 167 -23.29 -15.75 13.24
CA ARG A 167 -21.98 -16.25 13.71
C ARG A 167 -21.56 -17.51 12.96
N ARG A 168 -22.47 -18.47 12.78
CA ARG A 168 -22.19 -19.70 12.01
C ARG A 168 -21.82 -19.37 10.56
N ARG A 169 -22.54 -18.44 9.92
CA ARG A 169 -22.25 -17.98 8.56
C ARG A 169 -20.88 -17.29 8.46
N LEU A 170 -20.54 -16.43 9.42
CA LEU A 170 -19.24 -15.77 9.48
C LEU A 170 -18.11 -16.79 9.64
N HIS A 171 -18.24 -17.74 10.57
CA HIS A 171 -17.24 -18.80 10.75
C HIS A 171 -17.08 -19.66 9.49
N ALA A 172 -18.17 -19.96 8.78
CA ALA A 172 -18.11 -20.68 7.51
C ALA A 172 -17.38 -19.84 6.42
N SER A 173 -17.67 -18.54 6.34
CA SER A 173 -17.03 -17.62 5.40
C SER A 173 -15.53 -17.46 5.68
N GLN A 174 -15.12 -17.34 6.94
CA GLN A 174 -13.70 -17.25 7.32
C GLN A 174 -12.95 -18.54 6.98
N LYS A 175 -13.54 -19.71 7.26
CA LYS A 175 -12.94 -21.00 6.86
C LYS A 175 -12.76 -21.13 5.35
N LEU A 176 -13.76 -20.67 4.59
CA LEU A 176 -13.68 -20.63 3.13
C LEU A 176 -12.58 -19.69 2.66
N GLN A 177 -12.46 -18.49 3.25
CA GLN A 177 -11.41 -17.54 2.89
C GLN A 177 -10.01 -18.13 3.09
N VAL A 178 -9.75 -18.78 4.22
CA VAL A 178 -8.46 -19.45 4.47
C VAL A 178 -8.20 -20.53 3.41
N ALA A 179 -9.20 -21.35 3.07
CA ALA A 179 -9.05 -22.36 2.03
C ALA A 179 -8.74 -21.73 0.65
N LEU A 180 -9.45 -20.66 0.27
CA LEU A 180 -9.19 -19.96 -0.99
C LEU A 180 -7.80 -19.31 -1.04
N GLU A 181 -7.31 -18.77 0.08
CA GLU A 181 -5.96 -18.23 0.15
C GLU A 181 -4.91 -19.32 -0.02
N THR A 182 -5.10 -20.50 0.59
CA THR A 182 -4.21 -21.64 0.37
C THR A 182 -4.22 -22.12 -1.08
N GLU A 183 -5.39 -22.17 -1.72
CA GLU A 183 -5.52 -22.54 -3.14
C GLU A 183 -4.94 -21.47 -4.06
N ARG A 184 -5.10 -20.18 -3.74
CA ARG A 184 -4.48 -19.08 -4.47
C ARG A 184 -2.96 -19.21 -4.43
N VAL A 185 -2.37 -19.45 -3.26
CA VAL A 185 -0.92 -19.63 -3.11
C VAL A 185 -0.45 -20.87 -3.88
N ARG A 186 -1.20 -21.98 -3.84
CA ARG A 186 -0.90 -23.18 -4.61
C ARG A 186 -0.95 -22.92 -6.11
N ASN A 187 -2.01 -22.26 -6.60
CA ASN A 187 -2.15 -21.88 -8.00
C ASN A 187 -1.06 -20.91 -8.44
N ASP A 188 -0.68 -19.94 -7.62
CA ASP A 188 0.43 -19.03 -7.91
C ASP A 188 1.77 -19.79 -7.99
N ALA A 189 2.01 -20.78 -7.13
CA ALA A 189 3.19 -21.64 -7.21
C ALA A 189 3.18 -22.49 -8.50
N LEU A 190 2.05 -23.09 -8.86
CA LEU A 190 1.88 -23.82 -10.12
C LEU A 190 2.07 -22.92 -11.35
N LEU A 191 1.54 -21.70 -11.32
CA LEU A 191 1.74 -20.75 -12.42
C LEU A 191 3.21 -20.34 -12.52
N ARG A 192 3.94 -20.23 -11.41
CA ARG A 192 5.40 -19.99 -11.45
C ARG A 192 6.14 -21.18 -12.06
N THR A 193 5.80 -22.42 -11.70
CA THR A 193 6.46 -23.61 -12.28
C THR A 193 6.13 -23.77 -13.76
N LEU A 194 4.88 -23.51 -14.17
CA LEU A 194 4.48 -23.53 -15.58
C LEU A 194 5.16 -22.41 -16.38
N ARG A 195 5.24 -21.19 -15.83
CA ARG A 195 5.97 -20.09 -16.48
C ARG A 195 7.46 -20.39 -16.62
N ALA A 196 8.07 -20.99 -15.59
CA ALA A 196 9.45 -21.45 -15.65
C ALA A 196 9.62 -22.55 -16.72
N ALA A 197 8.74 -23.55 -16.75
CA ALA A 197 8.78 -24.62 -17.76
C ALA A 197 8.68 -24.09 -19.20
N VAL A 198 7.83 -23.09 -19.44
CA VAL A 198 7.61 -22.48 -20.76
C VAL A 198 8.64 -21.38 -21.10
N GLY A 199 9.48 -20.97 -20.15
CA GLY A 199 10.47 -19.89 -20.34
C GLY A 199 9.85 -18.48 -20.42
N VAL A 200 8.60 -18.30 -19.99
CA VAL A 200 7.92 -16.99 -19.99
C VAL A 200 8.18 -16.30 -18.65
N SER A 201 9.32 -15.64 -18.54
CA SER A 201 9.58 -14.73 -17.43
C SER A 201 8.65 -13.51 -17.55
N LYS A 202 7.80 -13.31 -16.54
CA LYS A 202 6.93 -12.12 -16.46
C LYS A 202 7.84 -10.87 -16.40
N PRO A 203 7.55 -9.78 -17.14
CA PRO A 203 8.35 -8.57 -17.04
C PRO A 203 8.25 -8.02 -15.61
N ALA A 204 9.41 -7.68 -15.05
CA ALA A 204 9.55 -7.12 -13.71
C ALA A 204 8.79 -5.80 -13.62
N ALA A 205 7.69 -5.79 -12.87
CA ALA A 205 7.02 -4.57 -12.43
C ALA A 205 7.06 -4.51 -10.90
N SER A 206 7.92 -3.60 -10.41
CA SER A 206 7.91 -2.91 -9.12
C SER A 206 7.77 -3.74 -7.83
N ALA A 207 8.90 -4.12 -7.24
CA ALA A 207 9.02 -4.36 -5.80
C ALA A 207 10.48 -4.11 -5.35
N SER A 208 10.93 -2.86 -5.43
CA SER A 208 12.12 -2.41 -4.73
C SER A 208 11.73 -2.05 -3.30
N VAL A 209 11.78 -3.01 -2.38
CA VAL A 209 11.85 -2.73 -0.93
C VAL A 209 13.25 -3.10 -0.48
N LYS A 210 14.02 -2.05 -0.21
CA LYS A 210 15.41 -2.05 0.24
C LYS A 210 15.44 -2.39 1.74
N LYS A 211 16.31 -3.31 2.15
CA LYS A 211 16.73 -3.43 3.56
C LYS A 211 18.22 -3.83 3.61
N GLU A 212 18.95 -3.02 4.38
CA GLU A 212 20.38 -2.99 4.73
C GLU A 212 20.74 -4.18 5.67
N ASP A 213 21.96 -4.68 5.93
CA ASP A 213 23.35 -4.16 5.95
C ASP A 213 24.38 -5.35 6.04
N GLY A 214 25.63 -5.11 5.60
CA GLY A 214 26.95 -5.71 6.02
C GLY A 214 27.20 -7.23 5.90
N GLU A 215 28.36 -7.80 5.54
CA GLU A 215 29.74 -7.36 5.25
C GLU A 215 30.49 -8.51 4.52
N ALA A 216 31.43 -8.14 3.63
CA ALA A 216 32.63 -8.84 3.13
C ALA A 216 32.65 -10.37 2.82
N ALA A 217 32.87 -10.71 1.54
CA ALA A 217 34.08 -11.39 1.02
C ALA A 217 33.87 -12.08 -0.35
N GLY A 218 34.69 -11.71 -1.33
CA GLY A 218 35.22 -12.50 -2.46
C GLY A 218 34.36 -13.51 -3.22
N GLY A 219 34.25 -13.33 -4.54
CA GLY A 219 33.93 -14.44 -5.45
C GLY A 219 33.49 -14.01 -6.84
N ASP A 220 34.45 -13.71 -7.72
CA ASP A 220 34.28 -13.48 -9.17
C ASP A 220 33.89 -14.77 -9.96
N ASP A 221 33.28 -15.75 -9.28
CA ASP A 221 32.97 -17.09 -9.81
C ASP A 221 31.47 -17.45 -9.69
N ALA A 222 30.60 -16.46 -9.50
CA ALA A 222 29.14 -16.65 -9.39
C ALA A 222 28.39 -16.59 -10.74
N GLU A 223 29.02 -16.15 -11.83
CA GLU A 223 28.37 -16.05 -13.16
C GLU A 223 28.34 -17.38 -13.92
N LYS A 224 29.20 -18.35 -13.58
CA LYS A 224 29.23 -19.67 -14.24
C LYS A 224 28.34 -20.73 -13.59
N GLN A 225 27.80 -20.48 -12.41
CA GLN A 225 26.88 -21.41 -11.73
C GLN A 225 25.39 -21.07 -11.95
N GLN A 226 25.07 -19.83 -12.37
CA GLN A 226 23.70 -19.46 -12.74
C GLN A 226 23.29 -20.04 -14.11
N GLN A 227 24.24 -20.29 -15.01
CA GLN A 227 23.95 -20.91 -16.32
C GLN A 227 23.63 -22.41 -16.25
N GLN A 228 24.04 -23.12 -15.19
CA GLN A 228 23.70 -24.55 -15.03
C GLN A 228 22.34 -24.80 -14.36
N GLN A 229 21.81 -23.84 -13.59
CA GLN A 229 20.47 -23.95 -13.00
C GLN A 229 19.37 -23.41 -13.93
N GLN A 230 19.67 -22.45 -14.81
CA GLN A 230 18.72 -21.98 -15.82
C GLN A 230 18.39 -23.04 -16.88
N GLN A 231 19.33 -23.95 -17.20
CA GLN A 231 19.07 -25.04 -18.15
C GLN A 231 18.12 -26.12 -17.62
N GLN A 232 17.90 -26.22 -16.30
CA GLN A 232 17.01 -27.24 -15.72
C GLN A 232 15.53 -26.81 -15.69
N HIS A 233 15.24 -25.51 -15.86
CA HIS A 233 13.87 -25.00 -15.75
C HIS A 233 13.18 -24.78 -17.10
N ASP A 234 13.91 -24.53 -18.19
CA ASP A 234 13.34 -24.30 -19.52
C ASP A 234 13.08 -25.60 -20.30
N THR A 235 12.35 -26.55 -19.69
CA THR A 235 12.03 -27.84 -20.33
C THR A 235 11.20 -27.72 -21.61
N LEU A 236 10.34 -26.69 -21.71
CA LEU A 236 9.48 -26.39 -22.87
C LEU A 236 9.82 -25.05 -23.54
N GLY A 237 10.90 -24.37 -23.14
CA GLY A 237 11.34 -23.10 -23.72
C GLY A 237 11.66 -23.18 -25.22
N PHE A 238 11.98 -24.38 -25.71
CA PHE A 238 12.18 -24.66 -27.14
C PHE A 238 10.93 -24.41 -28.01
N LEU A 239 9.72 -24.39 -27.41
CA LEU A 239 8.48 -24.08 -28.14
C LEU A 239 8.35 -22.58 -28.45
N HIS A 240 8.93 -21.73 -27.62
CA HIS A 240 8.94 -20.27 -27.84
C HIS A 240 10.14 -19.85 -28.70
N ASN A 241 11.31 -20.44 -28.43
CA ASN A 241 12.53 -20.20 -29.18
C ASN A 241 12.66 -21.21 -30.32
N ARG A 242 11.93 -21.00 -31.42
CA ARG A 242 11.98 -21.84 -32.63
C ARG A 242 13.36 -21.88 -33.33
N GLY A 243 14.32 -21.04 -32.91
CA GLY A 243 15.61 -20.90 -33.57
C GLY A 243 16.51 -22.14 -33.54
N THR A 244 16.38 -23.02 -32.53
CA THR A 244 17.25 -24.21 -32.42
C THR A 244 16.83 -25.37 -33.31
N LEU A 245 15.59 -25.39 -33.83
CA LEU A 245 15.13 -26.41 -34.77
C LEU A 245 15.49 -26.08 -36.22
N GLU A 246 15.76 -24.82 -36.56
CA GLU A 246 16.12 -24.41 -37.92
C GLU A 246 17.60 -24.71 -38.26
N GLU A 247 18.47 -24.86 -37.25
CA GLU A 247 19.91 -25.15 -37.44
C GLU A 247 20.22 -26.66 -37.55
N GLY A 248 19.23 -27.54 -37.31
CA GLY A 248 19.39 -28.99 -37.27
C GLY A 248 19.12 -29.72 -38.60
N GLY A 249 20.11 -29.77 -39.49
CA GLY A 249 20.27 -30.83 -40.51
C GLY A 249 19.25 -30.85 -41.66
N THR A 250 19.61 -30.23 -42.77
CA THR A 250 18.80 -30.08 -44.00
C THR A 250 18.58 -31.36 -44.81
N GLU A 251 19.17 -32.51 -44.44
CA GLU A 251 19.12 -33.71 -45.29
C GLU A 251 17.95 -34.68 -45.01
N ARG A 252 17.34 -34.67 -43.81
CA ARG A 252 16.10 -35.44 -43.49
C ARG A 252 15.24 -34.80 -42.38
N PRO A 253 14.64 -33.62 -42.64
CA PRO A 253 13.97 -32.83 -41.60
C PRO A 253 12.73 -33.53 -41.00
N ILE A 254 12.01 -34.33 -41.79
CA ILE A 254 10.77 -34.97 -41.34
C ILE A 254 11.07 -36.10 -40.35
N THR A 255 12.05 -36.97 -40.63
CA THR A 255 12.35 -38.12 -39.77
C THR A 255 12.95 -37.69 -38.44
N THR A 256 13.90 -36.74 -38.45
CA THR A 256 14.52 -36.21 -37.22
C THR A 256 13.51 -35.45 -36.37
N THR A 257 12.62 -34.67 -36.99
CA THR A 257 11.53 -33.98 -36.28
C THR A 257 10.53 -34.99 -35.70
N THR A 258 10.16 -36.05 -36.44
CA THR A 258 9.24 -37.07 -35.91
C THR A 258 9.84 -37.90 -34.79
N GLU A 259 11.13 -38.28 -34.88
CA GLU A 259 11.81 -39.03 -33.82
C GLU A 259 12.01 -38.16 -32.58
N PHE A 260 12.35 -36.89 -32.76
CA PHE A 260 12.42 -35.92 -31.66
C PHE A 260 11.05 -35.71 -31.00
N ILE A 261 9.98 -35.48 -31.77
CA ILE A 261 8.61 -35.33 -31.23
C ILE A 261 8.16 -36.61 -30.51
N LEU A 262 8.46 -37.80 -31.07
CA LEU A 262 8.11 -39.07 -30.43
C LEU A 262 8.86 -39.28 -29.11
N ALA A 263 10.13 -38.89 -29.03
CA ALA A 263 10.90 -38.92 -27.80
C ALA A 263 10.34 -37.94 -26.75
N GLN A 264 9.93 -36.73 -27.17
CA GLN A 264 9.34 -35.73 -26.29
C GLN A 264 7.89 -36.05 -25.88
N LEU A 265 7.14 -36.82 -26.68
CA LEU A 265 5.79 -37.28 -26.29
C LEU A 265 5.82 -38.25 -25.12
N GLN A 266 6.87 -39.05 -24.99
CA GLN A 266 7.02 -39.99 -23.88
C GLN A 266 7.28 -39.26 -22.55
N THR A 267 8.13 -38.21 -22.57
CA THR A 267 8.40 -37.36 -21.40
C THR A 267 7.17 -36.51 -21.03
N LEU A 268 6.44 -35.98 -22.02
CA LEU A 268 5.16 -35.30 -21.78
C LEU A 268 4.10 -36.24 -21.20
N ARG A 269 4.07 -37.51 -21.62
CA ARG A 269 3.15 -38.50 -21.07
C ARG A 269 3.47 -38.80 -19.61
N SER A 270 4.74 -39.02 -19.27
CA SER A 270 5.13 -39.28 -17.88
C SER A 270 4.86 -38.07 -16.99
N LEU A 271 5.16 -36.86 -17.47
CA LEU A 271 4.84 -35.62 -16.80
C LEU A 271 3.31 -35.49 -16.62
N SER A 272 2.50 -35.61 -17.66
CA SER A 272 1.03 -35.55 -17.53
C SER A 272 0.44 -36.53 -16.51
N THR A 273 1.04 -37.73 -16.38
CA THR A 273 0.62 -38.71 -15.36
C THR A 273 1.05 -38.32 -13.95
N GLN A 274 2.20 -37.65 -13.79
CA GLN A 274 2.66 -37.10 -12.51
C GLN A 274 1.76 -35.95 -12.04
N TRP A 275 1.32 -35.10 -12.97
CA TRP A 275 0.45 -33.95 -12.67
C TRP A 275 -0.99 -34.36 -12.38
N ARG A 276 -1.45 -35.52 -12.86
CA ARG A 276 -2.78 -36.06 -12.53
C ARG A 276 -2.83 -36.70 -11.13
N ARG A 277 -1.68 -37.00 -10.51
CA ARG A 277 -1.61 -37.73 -9.23
C ARG A 277 -1.32 -36.85 -8.00
N GLY A 278 -1.02 -35.55 -8.15
CA GLY A 278 -0.77 -34.61 -7.04
C GLY A 278 -1.74 -33.44 -7.06
#